data_AF-A0A2C6EBH9-F1
#
_entry.id   AF-A0A2C6EBH9-F1
#
_cell.length_a   1.000
_cell.length_b   1.000
_cell.length_c   1.000
_cell.angle_alpha   90.00
_cell.angle_beta   90.00
_cell.angle_gamma   90.00
#
_symmetry.space_group_name_H-M   'P 1'
#
loop_
_entity.id
_entity.type
_entity.pdbx_description
1 polymer ?
#
loop_
_entity_poly.entity_id
_entity_poly.type
_entity_poly.pdbx_seq_one_letter_code
_entity_poly.pdbx_strand_id
1 'polypeptide(L)'
;MTSICAVLLIPKIGLLVLISRLTKMGGGDNIVVVIKDESILIKGFDHESEVSPHAQEEYDVWPGMYEGVPTELLEVLNDEAFEIEEVTFCIWRLDNEATWSQGAVEFNNDEDDGSSWLLSAITTTPSAFIEYVESYHDGDFNQLTPEKIHDVFATQM
;
A
#
# COMPACT_ATOMS: atom_id res chain seq x y z
N MET A 1 -12.81 -15.60 -3.74
CA MET A 1 -13.05 -15.66 -2.29
C MET A 1 -12.50 -14.36 -1.75
N THR A 2 -13.41 -13.52 -1.27
CA THR A 2 -13.33 -12.06 -1.30
C THR A 2 -12.42 -11.52 -0.20
N SER A 3 -11.44 -10.69 -0.58
CA SER A 3 -10.67 -9.85 0.35
C SER A 3 -11.59 -8.89 1.08
N ILE A 4 -11.35 -8.74 2.37
CA ILE A 4 -11.90 -7.61 3.12
C ILE A 4 -11.07 -6.40 2.69
N CYS A 5 -11.64 -5.55 1.84
CA CYS A 5 -11.15 -4.19 1.64
C CYS A 5 -11.77 -3.32 2.75
N ALA A 6 -10.98 -2.88 3.71
CA ALA A 6 -11.39 -1.78 4.58
C ALA A 6 -10.95 -0.48 3.91
N VAL A 7 -11.92 0.35 3.53
CA VAL A 7 -11.63 1.67 2.96
C VAL A 7 -11.84 2.70 4.06
N LEU A 8 -10.76 3.34 4.50
CA LEU A 8 -10.82 4.46 5.42
C LEU A 8 -10.64 5.76 4.62
N LEU A 9 -11.75 6.49 4.43
CA LEU A 9 -11.69 7.83 3.87
C LEU A 9 -11.61 8.86 4.98
N ILE A 10 -10.65 9.77 4.87
CA ILE A 10 -10.59 10.98 5.71
C ILE A 10 -10.79 12.20 4.79
N PRO A 11 -12.04 12.50 4.39
CA PRO A 11 -12.34 13.48 3.34
C PRO A 11 -11.93 14.92 3.66
N LYS A 12 -11.69 15.25 4.95
CA LYS A 12 -11.33 16.62 5.37
C LYS A 12 -9.92 17.07 4.97
N ILE A 13 -9.04 16.16 4.56
CA ILE A 13 -7.62 16.44 4.31
C ILE A 13 -7.11 15.90 2.96
N GLY A 14 -8.02 15.47 2.07
CA GLY A 14 -7.62 14.91 0.77
C GLY A 14 -6.83 13.62 0.84
N LEU A 15 -7.08 12.86 1.90
CA LEU A 15 -6.44 11.60 2.19
C LEU A 15 -7.43 10.45 1.97
N LEU A 16 -7.07 9.55 1.05
CA LEU A 16 -7.69 8.25 0.93
C LEU A 16 -6.70 7.20 1.39
N VAL A 17 -7.15 6.31 2.27
CA VAL A 17 -6.37 5.12 2.61
C VAL A 17 -7.19 3.87 2.33
N LEU A 18 -6.57 2.97 1.57
CA LEU A 18 -7.12 1.69 1.19
C LEU A 18 -6.36 0.61 1.92
N ILE A 19 -7.07 -0.27 2.62
CA ILE A 19 -6.48 -1.45 3.23
C ILE A 19 -7.14 -2.66 2.57
N SER A 20 -6.34 -3.50 1.93
CA SER A 20 -6.79 -4.78 1.38
C SER A 20 -6.06 -5.90 2.09
N ARG A 21 -6.81 -6.75 2.79
CA ARG A 21 -6.26 -7.98 3.37
C ARG A 21 -6.52 -9.16 2.45
N LEU A 22 -5.46 -9.80 1.96
CA LEU A 22 -5.51 -10.92 1.04
C LEU A 22 -5.45 -12.22 1.85
N THR A 23 -6.60 -12.82 2.15
CA THR A 23 -6.66 -14.02 3.00
C THR A 23 -6.65 -15.33 2.21
N LYS A 24 -6.22 -15.31 0.93
CA LYS A 24 -6.49 -16.41 -0.01
C LYS A 24 -5.88 -17.76 0.44
N MET A 25 -4.89 -17.75 1.34
CA MET A 25 -4.36 -18.94 2.03
C MET A 25 -4.13 -18.76 3.55
N GLY A 26 -4.92 -17.92 4.22
CA GLY A 26 -4.93 -17.85 5.69
C GLY A 26 -3.70 -17.20 6.36
N GLY A 27 -2.91 -16.42 5.62
CA GLY A 27 -1.58 -15.96 6.05
C GLY A 27 -1.43 -14.56 6.61
N GLY A 28 -2.38 -13.65 6.37
CA GLY A 28 -2.29 -12.28 6.91
C GLY A 28 -1.72 -11.24 5.94
N ASP A 29 -1.53 -11.58 4.67
CA ASP A 29 -1.07 -10.63 3.64
C ASP A 29 -1.90 -9.35 3.61
N ASN A 30 -1.20 -8.23 3.50
CA ASN A 30 -1.80 -6.90 3.58
C ASN A 30 -1.21 -5.97 2.52
N ILE A 31 -2.07 -5.16 1.90
CA ILE A 31 -1.67 -4.01 1.08
C ILE A 31 -2.39 -2.78 1.62
N VAL A 32 -1.60 -1.76 1.94
CA VAL A 32 -2.06 -0.43 2.29
C VAL A 32 -1.69 0.53 1.16
N VAL A 33 -2.67 1.22 0.60
CA VAL A 33 -2.47 2.29 -0.39
C VAL A 33 -2.89 3.61 0.23
N VAL A 34 -1.95 4.53 0.33
CA VAL A 34 -2.19 5.91 0.79
C VAL A 34 -2.16 6.82 -0.43
N ILE A 35 -3.21 7.59 -0.63
CA ILE A 35 -3.28 8.65 -1.65
C ILE A 35 -3.48 9.96 -0.92
N LYS A 36 -2.52 10.87 -1.03
CA LYS A 36 -2.58 12.22 -0.50
C LYS A 36 -2.24 13.20 -1.63
N ASP A 37 -3.16 14.10 -1.94
CA ASP A 37 -3.08 14.93 -3.14
C ASP A 37 -2.86 14.06 -4.39
N GLU A 38 -1.79 14.25 -5.17
CA GLU A 38 -1.42 13.38 -6.31
C GLU A 38 -0.30 12.38 -5.96
N SER A 39 0.14 12.38 -4.71
CA SER A 39 1.17 11.44 -4.24
C SER A 39 0.55 10.13 -3.76
N ILE A 40 1.22 9.03 -4.06
CA ILE A 40 0.78 7.67 -3.75
C ILE A 40 1.88 6.96 -2.97
N LEU A 41 1.51 6.25 -1.91
CA LEU A 41 2.35 5.28 -1.22
C LEU A 41 1.63 3.93 -1.21
N ILE A 42 2.38 2.87 -1.50
CA ILE A 42 1.94 1.49 -1.37
C ILE A 42 2.88 0.79 -0.40
N LYS A 43 2.32 0.33 0.72
CA LYS A 43 2.97 -0.56 1.68
C LYS A 43 2.36 -1.94 1.49
N GLY A 44 3.19 -2.96 1.30
CA GLY A 44 2.74 -4.34 1.30
C GLY A 44 3.44 -5.18 2.35
N PHE A 45 2.75 -6.23 2.76
CA PHE A 45 3.22 -7.24 3.69
C PHE A 45 2.86 -8.60 3.14
N ASP A 46 3.88 -9.37 2.75
CA ASP A 46 3.78 -10.78 2.45
C ASP A 46 4.25 -11.58 3.67
N HIS A 47 3.35 -12.34 4.27
CA HIS A 47 3.68 -13.11 5.46
C HIS A 47 4.70 -14.24 5.20
N GLU A 48 4.89 -14.69 3.95
CA GLU A 48 5.87 -15.70 3.56
C GLU A 48 7.21 -15.09 3.10
N SER A 49 7.31 -13.76 3.03
CA SER A 49 8.53 -13.08 2.57
C SER A 49 9.72 -13.30 3.50
N GLU A 50 10.88 -13.50 2.88
CA GLU A 50 12.17 -13.66 3.58
C GLU A 50 12.62 -12.36 4.28
N VAL A 51 12.09 -11.21 3.85
CA VAL A 51 12.39 -9.89 4.45
C VAL A 51 11.34 -9.44 5.46
N SER A 52 10.40 -10.33 5.80
CA SER A 52 9.40 -10.09 6.83
C SER A 52 10.06 -9.80 8.18
N PRO A 53 9.55 -8.84 8.98
CA PRO A 53 9.95 -8.65 10.38
C PRO A 53 9.88 -9.93 11.21
N HIS A 54 8.96 -10.83 10.87
CA HIS A 54 8.79 -12.12 11.55
C HIS A 54 9.82 -13.17 11.13
N ALA A 55 10.52 -12.98 10.01
CA ALA A 55 11.56 -13.88 9.51
C ALA A 55 12.96 -13.56 10.09
N GLN A 56 13.10 -12.43 10.79
CA GLN A 56 14.36 -11.97 11.37
C GLN A 56 14.61 -12.55 12.78
N GLU A 57 15.88 -12.54 13.23
CA GLU A 57 16.25 -13.03 14.57
C GLU A 57 15.57 -12.21 15.69
N GLU A 58 15.47 -10.90 15.47
CA GLU A 58 14.70 -9.97 16.27
C GLU A 58 13.58 -9.39 15.40
N TYR A 59 12.40 -9.21 15.97
CA TYR A 59 11.30 -8.57 15.26
C TYR A 59 11.63 -7.10 15.01
N ASP A 60 11.91 -6.76 13.75
CA ASP A 60 12.17 -5.39 13.33
C ASP A 60 11.88 -5.19 11.83
N VAL A 61 11.64 -3.95 11.42
CA VAL A 61 11.49 -3.60 10.00
C VAL A 61 12.84 -3.77 9.31
N TRP A 62 12.84 -4.37 8.12
CA TRP A 62 14.08 -4.54 7.35
C TRP A 62 14.76 -3.17 7.10
N PRO A 63 16.09 -3.05 7.30
CA PRO A 63 16.79 -1.78 7.18
C PRO A 63 16.55 -1.07 5.83
N GLY A 64 16.25 0.23 5.88
CA GLY A 64 16.06 1.05 4.69
C GLY A 64 14.66 1.02 4.09
N MET A 65 13.73 0.20 4.59
CA MET A 65 12.37 0.05 4.04
C MET A 65 11.63 1.38 3.80
N TYR A 66 11.70 2.28 4.79
CA TYR A 66 11.04 3.59 4.77
C TYR A 66 12.00 4.75 4.50
N GLU A 67 13.26 4.48 4.18
CA GLU A 67 14.25 5.54 3.94
C GLU A 67 13.90 6.35 2.70
N GLY A 68 13.80 7.68 2.83
CA GLY A 68 13.44 8.55 1.71
C GLY A 68 11.94 8.70 1.47
N VAL A 69 11.09 7.99 2.21
CA VAL A 69 9.64 8.20 2.16
C VAL A 69 9.34 9.63 2.62
N PRO A 70 8.54 10.41 1.87
CA PRO A 70 8.09 11.72 2.30
C PRO A 70 7.37 11.65 3.65
N THR A 71 7.78 12.48 4.61
CA THR A 71 7.24 12.49 5.98
C THR A 71 5.71 12.56 6.00
N GLU A 72 5.13 13.35 5.08
CA GLU A 72 3.69 13.54 4.95
C GLU A 72 2.90 12.27 4.56
N LEU A 73 3.52 11.33 3.86
CA LEU A 73 2.93 10.04 3.52
C LEU A 73 3.20 9.03 4.62
N LEU A 74 4.41 9.05 5.20
CA LEU A 74 4.80 8.13 6.28
C LEU A 74 3.99 8.37 7.55
N GLU A 75 3.71 9.62 7.92
CA GLU A 75 2.92 9.97 9.10
C GLU A 75 1.51 9.39 9.08
N VAL A 76 0.94 9.13 7.89
CA VAL A 76 -0.36 8.48 7.73
C VAL A 76 -0.32 7.05 8.30
N LEU A 77 0.80 6.36 8.16
CA LEU A 77 0.97 4.97 8.60
C LEU A 77 1.16 4.82 10.12
N ASN A 78 1.28 5.92 10.88
CA ASN A 78 1.43 5.87 12.34
C ASN A 78 0.16 5.44 13.09
N ASP A 79 -0.99 5.38 12.42
CA ASP A 79 -2.21 4.81 13.01
C ASP A 79 -2.06 3.29 13.16
N GLU A 80 -2.41 2.74 14.33
CA GLU A 80 -2.32 1.30 14.64
C GLU A 80 -3.06 0.44 13.61
N ALA A 81 -4.08 0.98 12.93
CA ALA A 81 -4.81 0.27 11.88
C ALA A 81 -3.94 -0.14 10.67
N PHE A 82 -2.80 0.52 10.46
CA PHE A 82 -1.92 0.28 9.32
C PHE A 82 -0.76 -0.67 9.62
N GLU A 83 -0.54 -1.02 10.89
CA GLU A 83 0.49 -1.98 11.32
C GLU A 83 1.83 -1.67 10.63
N ILE A 84 2.38 -0.47 10.84
CA ILE A 84 3.52 0.06 10.07
C ILE A 84 4.72 -0.88 10.06
N GLU A 85 4.92 -1.65 11.12
CA GLU A 85 5.98 -2.63 11.22
C GLU A 85 5.74 -3.87 10.35
N GLU A 86 4.49 -4.25 10.05
CA GLU A 86 4.18 -5.35 9.14
C GLU A 86 4.36 -4.90 7.69
N VAL A 87 5.61 -4.93 7.21
CA VAL A 87 6.01 -4.48 5.88
C VAL A 87 7.08 -5.40 5.31
N THR A 88 6.96 -5.70 4.02
CA THR A 88 7.98 -6.39 3.22
C THR A 88 8.41 -5.55 2.02
N PHE A 89 7.56 -4.64 1.54
CA PHE A 89 7.94 -3.62 0.58
C PHE A 89 7.19 -2.31 0.82
N CYS A 90 7.84 -1.19 0.48
CA CYS A 90 7.23 0.13 0.46
C CYS A 90 7.70 0.90 -0.78
N ILE A 91 6.76 1.31 -1.62
CA ILE A 91 7.01 2.12 -2.81
C ILE A 91 6.15 3.37 -2.78
N TRP A 92 6.62 4.45 -3.38
CA TRP A 92 5.85 5.68 -3.47
C TRP A 92 6.10 6.40 -4.79
N ARG A 93 5.16 7.26 -5.17
CA ARG A 93 5.29 8.16 -6.30
C ARG A 93 4.79 9.53 -5.87
N LEU A 94 5.64 10.53 -6.02
CA LEU A 94 5.27 11.91 -5.69
C LEU A 94 4.41 12.55 -6.77
N ASP A 95 3.73 13.62 -6.37
CA ASP A 95 3.07 14.54 -7.29
C ASP A 95 4.06 15.01 -8.37
N ASN A 96 3.61 15.01 -9.64
CA ASN A 96 4.40 15.32 -10.83
C ASN A 96 5.61 14.41 -11.12
N GLU A 97 5.78 13.29 -10.42
CA GLU A 97 6.80 12.29 -10.74
C GLU A 97 6.21 11.13 -11.55
N ALA A 98 6.90 10.75 -12.64
CA ALA A 98 6.47 9.66 -13.51
C ALA A 98 6.97 8.27 -13.03
N THR A 99 7.86 8.24 -12.04
CA THR A 99 8.57 7.03 -11.61
C THR A 99 8.29 6.70 -10.17
N TRP A 100 8.09 5.42 -9.89
CA TRP A 100 8.06 4.91 -8.53
C TRP A 100 9.44 4.99 -7.88
N SER A 101 9.46 5.35 -6.61
CA SER A 101 10.59 5.34 -5.71
C SER A 101 10.39 4.24 -4.67
N GLN A 102 11.50 3.79 -4.08
CA GLN A 102 11.52 2.82 -2.99
C GLN A 102 12.61 3.20 -1.99
N GLY A 103 12.55 2.58 -0.81
CA GLY A 103 13.56 2.78 0.23
C GLY A 103 14.98 2.47 -0.24
N ALA A 104 15.99 2.96 0.49
CA ALA A 104 17.38 2.53 0.32
C ALA A 104 17.60 1.12 0.89
N VAL A 105 16.66 0.21 0.63
CA VAL A 105 16.66 -1.16 1.08
C VAL A 105 17.74 -1.94 0.32
N GLU A 106 18.59 -2.63 1.05
CA GLU A 106 19.56 -3.57 0.49
C GLU A 106 19.18 -4.98 0.91
N PHE A 107 18.87 -5.81 -0.07
CA PHE A 107 18.68 -7.25 0.12
C PHE A 107 20.05 -7.93 0.02
N ASN A 108 20.33 -8.86 0.93
CA ASN A 108 21.65 -9.45 1.08
C ASN A 108 21.93 -10.51 -0.02
N ASN A 109 20.89 -11.00 -0.68
CA ASN A 109 20.88 -11.98 -1.78
C ASN A 109 19.69 -11.69 -2.74
N ASP A 110 19.06 -12.74 -3.28
CA ASP A 110 17.85 -12.68 -4.11
C ASP A 110 16.57 -12.81 -3.25
N GLU A 111 16.55 -12.22 -2.04
CA GLU A 111 15.37 -12.31 -1.17
C GLU A 111 14.14 -11.71 -1.85
N ASP A 112 13.00 -12.39 -1.72
CA ASP A 112 11.72 -11.97 -2.29
C ASP A 112 10.90 -11.18 -1.26
N ASP A 113 10.56 -9.94 -1.61
CA ASP A 113 9.73 -9.04 -0.81
C ASP A 113 8.21 -9.25 -1.00
N GLY A 114 7.84 -10.16 -1.92
CA GLY A 114 6.46 -10.49 -2.24
C GLY A 114 5.76 -9.46 -3.12
N SER A 115 6.44 -8.36 -3.49
CA SER A 115 5.84 -7.24 -4.23
C SER A 115 5.24 -7.67 -5.56
N SER A 116 5.95 -8.51 -6.32
CA SER A 116 5.48 -9.01 -7.62
C SER A 116 4.13 -9.74 -7.50
N TRP A 117 3.98 -10.60 -6.49
CA TRP A 117 2.74 -11.35 -6.27
C TRP A 117 1.64 -10.46 -5.72
N LEU A 118 1.92 -9.68 -4.67
CA LEU A 118 0.95 -8.81 -4.00
C LEU A 118 0.41 -7.74 -4.95
N LEU A 119 1.27 -7.06 -5.70
CA LEU A 119 0.85 -6.05 -6.67
C LEU A 119 0.02 -6.68 -7.79
N SER A 120 0.33 -7.90 -8.24
CA SER A 120 -0.49 -8.62 -9.23
C SER A 120 -1.90 -8.96 -8.73
N ALA A 121 -2.08 -9.09 -7.41
CA ALA A 121 -3.37 -9.38 -6.79
C ALA A 121 -4.32 -8.17 -6.76
N ILE A 122 -3.81 -6.97 -7.04
CA ILE A 122 -4.59 -5.74 -7.21
C ILE A 122 -5.41 -5.84 -8.52
N THR A 123 -6.51 -6.60 -8.47
CA THR A 123 -7.28 -7.04 -9.66
C THR A 123 -8.49 -6.17 -9.98
N THR A 124 -8.75 -5.15 -9.17
CA THR A 124 -9.88 -4.25 -9.38
C THR A 124 -9.55 -3.26 -10.51
N THR A 125 -10.51 -2.79 -11.30
CA THR A 125 -10.22 -1.66 -12.20
C THR A 125 -10.41 -0.35 -11.43
N PRO A 126 -9.82 0.76 -11.87
CA PRO A 126 -10.04 2.05 -11.22
C PRO A 126 -11.52 2.38 -11.03
N SER A 127 -12.34 2.13 -12.06
CA SER A 127 -13.79 2.34 -12.01
C SER A 127 -14.48 1.41 -11.02
N ALA A 128 -14.17 0.11 -11.02
CA ALA A 128 -14.76 -0.84 -10.08
C ALA A 128 -14.37 -0.53 -8.62
N PHE A 129 -13.17 0.05 -8.43
CA PHE A 129 -12.70 0.49 -7.14
C PHE A 129 -13.49 1.71 -6.64
N ILE A 130 -13.67 2.72 -7.50
CA ILE A 130 -14.48 3.92 -7.18
C ILE A 130 -15.92 3.51 -6.85
N GLU A 131 -16.55 2.68 -7.68
CA GLU A 131 -17.93 2.20 -7.45
C GLU A 131 -18.06 1.46 -6.11
N TYR A 132 -17.08 0.62 -5.76
CA TYR A 132 -17.06 -0.09 -4.49
C TYR A 132 -16.98 0.89 -3.31
N VAL A 133 -16.09 1.87 -3.39
CA VAL A 133 -15.88 2.90 -2.37
C VAL A 133 -17.13 3.78 -2.20
N GLU A 134 -17.72 4.25 -3.30
CA GLU A 134 -18.96 5.04 -3.32
C GLU A 134 -20.14 4.26 -2.74
N SER A 135 -20.18 2.93 -2.92
CA SER A 135 -21.24 2.09 -2.36
C SER A 135 -21.17 1.92 -0.84
N TYR A 136 -19.99 2.13 -0.24
CA TYR A 136 -19.73 1.90 1.18
C TYR A 136 -19.77 3.16 2.04
N HIS A 137 -19.56 4.35 1.45
CA HIS A 137 -19.61 5.62 2.17
C HIS A 137 -20.45 6.64 1.42
N ASP A 138 -21.34 7.34 2.13
CA ASP A 138 -22.08 8.52 1.63
C ASP A 138 -21.17 9.78 1.52
N GLY A 139 -19.87 9.60 1.30
CA GLY A 139 -18.83 10.63 1.44
C GLY A 139 -18.61 11.51 0.19
N ASP A 140 -17.92 12.65 0.37
CA ASP A 140 -17.48 13.51 -0.72
C ASP A 140 -16.17 12.98 -1.34
N PHE A 141 -16.29 12.32 -2.50
CA PHE A 141 -15.19 11.65 -3.22
C PHE A 141 -14.53 12.51 -4.31
N ASN A 142 -14.83 13.80 -4.37
CA ASN A 142 -14.33 14.69 -5.44
C ASN A 142 -12.79 14.79 -5.52
N GLN A 143 -12.07 14.25 -4.54
CA GLN A 143 -10.60 14.26 -4.48
C GLN A 143 -9.97 12.99 -5.09
N LEU A 144 -10.77 11.96 -5.35
CA LEU A 144 -10.40 10.71 -6.01
C LEU A 144 -10.74 10.76 -7.48
N THR A 145 -9.80 11.23 -8.28
CA THR A 145 -9.95 11.19 -9.73
C THR A 145 -9.70 9.76 -10.24
N PRO A 146 -10.38 9.31 -11.30
CA PRO A 146 -10.07 8.05 -11.96
C PRO A 146 -8.60 7.90 -12.36
N GLU A 147 -7.93 9.02 -12.64
CA GLU A 147 -6.50 9.08 -12.97
C GLU A 147 -5.62 8.66 -11.79
N LYS A 148 -5.82 9.23 -10.60
CA LYS A 148 -5.08 8.84 -9.38
C LYS A 148 -5.26 7.37 -9.05
N ILE A 149 -6.48 6.86 -9.24
CA ILE A 149 -6.75 5.45 -9.03
C ILE A 149 -6.04 4.62 -10.11
N HIS A 150 -6.08 5.02 -11.37
CA HIS A 150 -5.38 4.35 -12.47
C HIS A 150 -3.88 4.17 -12.19
N ASP A 151 -3.24 5.14 -11.57
CA ASP A 151 -1.82 5.06 -11.22
C ASP A 151 -1.50 3.94 -10.23
N VAL A 152 -2.37 3.70 -9.24
CA VAL A 152 -2.24 2.55 -8.32
C VAL A 152 -2.28 1.23 -9.09
N PHE A 153 -3.21 1.12 -10.05
CA PHE A 153 -3.43 -0.10 -10.84
C PHE A 153 -2.40 -0.29 -11.96
N ALA A 154 -1.75 0.78 -12.42
CA ALA A 154 -0.72 0.73 -13.46
C ALA A 154 0.62 0.17 -12.95
N THR A 155 0.79 0.01 -11.63
CA THR A 155 1.98 -0.58 -10.98
C THR A 155 2.26 -2.03 -11.39
N GLN A 156 1.35 -2.69 -12.12
CA GLN A 156 1.49 -4.10 -12.56
C GLN A 156 2.38 -4.31 -13.81
N MET A 157 3.07 -3.28 -14.31
CA MET A 157 3.82 -3.35 -15.58
C MET A 157 5.32 -3.11 -15.44
#